data_AF-A0A0K1F1B7-F1
#
_entry.id   AF-A0A0K1F1B7-F1
#
_cell.length_a   1.000
_cell.length_b   1.000
_cell.length_c   1.000
_cell.angle_alpha   90.00
_cell.angle_beta   90.00
_cell.angle_gamma   90.00
#
_symmetry.space_group_name_H-M   'P 1'
#
loop_
_entity.id
_entity.type
_entity.pdbx_description
1 polymer ?
#
loop_
_entity_poly.entity_id
_entity_poly.type
_entity_poly.pdbx_seq_one_letter_code
_entity_poly.pdbx_strand_id
1 'polypeptide(L)' 'MDDKATRWLRAAGVRALKTAAQAAMALIGTNAVGVTDVAWGAVAGAAALAAVLSLLTSVAGLPEVEVEG' A
#
# COMPACT_ATOMS: atom_id res chain seq x y z
N MET A 1 21.57 7.14 14.62
CA MET A 1 20.31 7.30 13.86
C MET A 1 19.84 5.90 13.54
N ASP A 2 18.71 5.49 14.11
CA ASP A 2 18.32 4.10 14.33
C ASP A 2 18.11 3.31 13.03
N ASP A 3 19.01 2.36 12.75
CA ASP A 3 18.95 1.48 11.59
C ASP A 3 17.63 0.68 11.50
N LYS A 4 17.03 0.37 12.64
CA LYS A 4 15.73 -0.34 12.72
C LYS A 4 14.58 0.47 12.14
N ALA A 5 14.46 1.75 12.50
CA ALA A 5 13.39 2.62 12.02
C ALA A 5 13.47 2.82 10.50
N THR A 6 14.69 3.01 9.96
CA THR A 6 14.91 3.14 8.52
C THR A 6 14.57 1.86 7.75
N ARG A 7 14.93 0.69 8.29
CA ARG A 7 14.60 -0.61 7.69
C ARG A 7 13.09 -0.87 7.69
N TRP A 8 12.41 -0.54 8.79
CA TRP A 8 10.97 -0.66 8.89
C TRP A 8 10.27 0.27 7.88
N LEU A 9 10.68 1.53 7.79
CA LEU A 9 10.07 2.51 6.88
C LEU A 9 10.19 2.06 5.41
N ARG A 10 11.34 1.49 5.04
CA ARG A 10 11.54 0.88 3.71
C ARG A 10 10.62 -0.32 3.48
N ALA A 11 10.50 -1.22 4.46
CA ALA A 11 9.64 -2.40 4.34
C ALA A 11 8.15 -2.03 4.26
N ALA A 12 7.71 -1.06 5.07
CA ALA A 12 6.38 -0.49 5.08
C ALA A 12 6.03 0.17 3.74
N GLY A 13 6.94 0.99 3.20
CA GLY A 13 6.76 1.63 1.90
C GLY A 13 6.64 0.63 0.74
N VAL A 14 7.47 -0.43 0.75
CA VAL A 14 7.38 -1.50 -0.26
C VAL A 14 6.05 -2.25 -0.16
N ARG A 15 5.57 -2.53 1.06
CA ARG A 15 4.26 -3.15 1.29
C ARG A 15 3.13 -2.26 0.78
N ALA A 16 3.15 -0.97 1.11
CA ALA A 16 2.15 -0.01 0.66
C ALA A 16 2.08 0.09 -0.87
N LEU A 17 3.23 0.16 -1.53
CA LEU A 17 3.30 0.19 -3.00
C LEU A 17 2.77 -1.12 -3.62
N LYS A 18 3.12 -2.27 -3.04
CA LYS A 18 2.62 -3.57 -3.49
C LYS A 18 1.09 -3.66 -3.31
N THR A 19 0.56 -3.20 -2.18
CA THR A 19 -0.89 -3.17 -1.92
C THR A 19 -1.62 -2.22 -2.90
N ALA A 20 -1.04 -1.04 -3.18
CA ALA A 20 -1.58 -0.11 -4.16
C ALA A 20 -1.63 -0.73 -5.57
N ALA A 21 -0.56 -1.41 -5.98
CA ALA A 21 -0.49 -2.11 -7.26
C ALA A 21 -1.49 -3.26 -7.34
N GLN A 22 -1.65 -4.05 -6.27
CA GLN A 22 -2.65 -5.13 -6.23
C GLN A 22 -4.08 -4.60 -6.31
N ALA A 23 -4.39 -3.48 -5.63
CA ALA A 23 -5.69 -2.83 -5.72
C ALA A 23 -5.97 -2.29 -7.14
N ALA A 24 -4.95 -1.67 -7.76
CA ALA A 24 -5.05 -1.19 -9.14
C ALA A 24 -5.31 -2.35 -10.13
N MET A 25 -4.57 -3.46 -10.00
CA MET A 25 -4.77 -4.65 -10.84
C MET A 25 -6.17 -5.25 -10.68
N ALA A 26 -6.71 -5.30 -9.45
CA ALA A 26 -8.05 -5.81 -9.19
C ALA A 26 -9.15 -4.96 -9.85
N LEU A 27 -8.99 -3.64 -9.87
CA LEU A 27 -9.94 -2.73 -10.51
C LEU A 27 -9.82 -2.70 -12.03
N ILE A 28 -8.61 -2.87 -12.56
CA ILE A 28 -8.40 -3.00 -14.01
C ILE A 28 -9.00 -4.31 -14.52
N GLY A 29 -8.85 -5.41 -13.76
CA GLY A 29 -9.30 -6.75 -14.16
C GLY A 29 -10.81 -7.00 -14.10
N THR A 30 -11.60 -6.10 -13.52
CA THR A 30 -13.04 -6.32 -13.31
C THR A 30 -13.92 -5.82 -14.45
N ASN A 31 -13.62 -4.69 -15.09
CA ASN A 31 -14.59 -3.99 -15.95
C ASN A 31 -14.08 -3.45 -17.30
N ALA A 32 -12.86 -3.77 -17.75
CA ALA A 32 -12.29 -3.14 -18.93
C ALA A 32 -12.02 -4.12 -20.09
N VAL A 33 -12.80 -3.97 -21.18
CA VAL A 33 -12.50 -4.59 -22.49
C VAL A 33 -11.39 -3.80 -23.22
N GLY A 34 -11.12 -2.56 -22.79
CA GLY A 34 -9.99 -1.73 -23.27
C GLY A 34 -9.49 -0.73 -22.22
N VAL A 35 -8.25 -0.26 -22.36
CA VAL A 35 -7.53 0.68 -21.46
C VAL A 35 -8.29 2.01 -21.25
N THR A 36 -9.16 2.39 -22.19
CA THR A 36 -9.98 3.61 -22.13
C THR A 36 -11.27 3.46 -21.33
N ASP A 37 -11.79 2.23 -21.16
CA ASP A 37 -13.00 1.96 -20.38
C ASP A 37 -12.71 1.85 -18.88
N VAL A 38 -11.43 1.79 -18.52
CA VAL A 38 -10.99 1.81 -17.13
C VAL A 38 -11.36 3.16 -16.53
N ALA A 39 -12.18 3.16 -15.48
CA ALA A 39 -12.45 4.33 -14.68
C ALA A 39 -11.20 4.72 -13.86
N TRP A 40 -10.22 5.37 -14.50
CA TRP A 40 -8.93 5.73 -13.92
C TRP A 40 -9.03 6.52 -12.62
N GLY A 41 -10.07 7.36 -12.48
CA GLY A 41 -10.36 8.05 -11.22
C GLY A 41 -10.69 7.09 -10.07
N ALA A 42 -11.47 6.04 -10.33
CA ALA A 42 -11.80 5.01 -9.33
C ALA A 42 -10.59 4.11 -9.04
N VAL A 43 -9.80 3.76 -10.06
CA VAL A 43 -8.54 3.01 -9.89
C VAL A 43 -7.55 3.79 -9.02
N ALA A 44 -7.34 5.07 -9.32
CA ALA A 44 -6.45 5.93 -8.55
C ALA A 44 -6.95 6.13 -7.11
N GLY A 45 -8.26 6.35 -6.93
CA GLY A 45 -8.87 6.51 -5.60
C GLY A 45 -8.73 5.26 -4.73
N ALA A 46 -9.00 4.08 -5.30
CA ALA A 46 -8.86 2.82 -4.58
C ALA A 46 -7.40 2.44 -4.35
N ALA A 47 -6.50 2.69 -5.30
CA ALA A 47 -5.07 2.48 -5.10
C ALA A 47 -4.52 3.40 -4.00
N ALA A 48 -4.96 4.66 -3.94
CA ALA A 48 -4.61 5.60 -2.89
C ALA A 48 -5.15 5.15 -1.52
N LEU A 49 -6.42 4.75 -1.44
CA LEU A 49 -7.01 4.19 -0.20
C LEU A 49 -6.26 2.92 0.25
N ALA A 50 -5.94 2.03 -0.68
CA ALA A 50 -5.21 0.80 -0.39
C ALA A 50 -3.76 1.07 0.07
N ALA A 51 -3.10 2.09 -0.51
CA ALA A 51 -1.79 2.56 -0.07
C ALA A 51 -1.85 3.13 1.35
N VAL A 52 -2.81 4.02 1.63
CA VAL A 52 -3.02 4.62 2.95
C VAL A 52 -3.35 3.55 3.97
N LEU A 53 -4.26 2.62 3.65
CA LEU A 53 -4.63 1.52 4.54
C LEU A 53 -3.42 0.63 4.84
N SER A 54 -2.57 0.34 3.85
CA SER A 54 -1.34 -0.46 4.00
C SER A 54 -0.29 0.25 4.86
N LEU A 55 -0.14 1.58 4.69
CA LEU A 55 0.69 2.39 5.58
C LEU A 55 0.13 2.39 7.00
N LEU A 56 -1.18 2.57 7.18
CA LEU A 56 -1.85 2.53 8.48
C LEU A 56 -1.78 1.14 9.12
N THR A 57 -1.85 0.04 8.37
CA THR A 57 -1.64 -1.32 8.90
C THR A 57 -0.18 -1.57 9.21
N SER A 58 0.75 -0.96 8.48
CA SER A 58 2.16 -1.00 8.87
C SER A 58 2.36 -0.24 10.17
N VAL A 59 1.75 0.93 10.36
CA VAL A 59 1.78 1.72 11.61
C VAL A 59 1.00 1.06 12.75
N ALA A 60 -0.09 0.33 12.47
CA ALA A 60 -0.79 -0.48 13.46
C ALA A 60 -0.02 -1.78 13.78
N GLY A 61 0.79 -2.26 12.84
CA GLY A 61 1.83 -3.27 13.00
C GLY A 61 3.19 -2.65 13.31
N LEU A 62 3.20 -1.45 13.90
CA LEU A 62 4.25 -1.01 14.78
C LEU A 62 4.02 -1.86 16.04
N PRO A 63 4.67 -3.04 16.20
CA PRO A 63 5.07 -3.35 17.55
C PRO A 63 5.83 -2.08 17.97
N GLU A 64 5.37 -1.48 19.05
CA GLU A 64 6.05 -0.36 19.69
C GLU A 64 7.55 -0.57 19.60
N VAL A 65 8.37 0.49 19.55
CA VAL A 65 9.79 0.45 19.89
C VAL A 65 10.09 -0.77 20.78
N GLU A 66 10.50 -1.90 20.20
CA GLU A 66 10.63 -3.17 20.93
C GLU A 66 11.91 -3.00 21.75
N VAL A 67 11.72 -2.31 22.88
CA VAL A 67 12.36 -2.61 24.13
C VAL A 67 12.01 -4.06 24.44
N GLU A 68 13.03 -4.80 24.84
CA GLU A 68 12.97 -6.13 25.45
C GLU A 68 13.26 -7.32 24.52
N GLY A 69 14.53 -7.78 24.62
CA GLY A 69 15.04 -9.05 24.08
C GLY A 69 16.43 -8.93 23.48
#